data_AF-R9K356-F1
#
_entry.id   AF-R9K356-F1
#
_cell.length_a   1.000
_cell.length_b   1.000
_cell.length_c   1.000
_cell.angle_alpha   90.00
_cell.angle_beta   90.00
_cell.angle_gamma   90.00
#
_symmetry.space_group_name_H-M   'P 1'
#
loop_
_entity.id
_entity.type
_entity.pdbx_description
1 polymer ?
#
loop_
_entity_poly.entity_id
_entity_poly.type
_entity_poly.pdbx_seq_one_letter_code
_entity_poly.pdbx_strand_id
1 'polypeptide(L)'
;MVSTAAISSSRIPPAFSGFRIAQVSDLHNAEFGKDNSTLLRMLSESGPDIIVITGDLVDSAHTDIDTALSFAKEAVQIAPVYYVTGNHEARLTEYDRLRTGLETAGVTVLEDKTVWLERDGGRIMLIGLSDPDFTVKGDMFGEVPSMVGTKLKSLAGSEVSYTILLSHRPELFETYAGCGIGLVLSGHAHGGQFRLPLIGGLIAPDQGLFPKFDAGLYTDDSTDMVVSRGIGNSIIPFRFK
;
A
#
# COMPACT_ATOMS: atom_id res chain seq x y z
N MET A 1 13.38 -2.29 -12.38
CA MET A 1 12.67 -1.30 -13.24
C MET A 1 11.59 -0.68 -12.38
N VAL A 2 11.60 0.64 -12.21
CA VAL A 2 10.57 1.37 -11.46
C VAL A 2 9.38 1.58 -12.40
N SER A 3 8.16 1.34 -11.92
CA SER A 3 6.94 1.69 -12.65
C SER A 3 6.47 3.06 -12.18
N THR A 4 5.96 3.89 -13.08
CA THR A 4 5.48 5.23 -12.76
C THR A 4 4.03 5.39 -13.22
N ALA A 5 3.25 6.13 -12.45
CA ALA A 5 1.89 6.55 -12.79
C ALA A 5 1.76 8.05 -12.47
N ALA A 6 1.14 8.81 -13.37
CA ALA A 6 0.85 10.22 -13.17
C ALA A 6 -0.63 10.37 -12.80
N ILE A 7 -0.90 11.00 -11.67
CA ILE A 7 -2.25 11.26 -11.18
C ILE A 7 -2.58 12.73 -11.40
N SER A 8 -3.78 13.02 -11.89
CA SER A 8 -4.21 14.38 -12.20
C SER A 8 -5.67 14.55 -11.84
N SER A 9 -5.98 15.56 -11.05
CA SER A 9 -7.33 15.88 -10.61
C SER A 9 -7.44 17.35 -10.27
N SER A 10 -8.55 18.00 -10.63
CA SER A 10 -8.84 19.38 -10.23
C SER A 10 -9.01 19.54 -8.72
N ARG A 11 -9.21 18.43 -8.00
CA ARG A 11 -9.30 18.36 -6.55
C ARG A 11 -7.94 18.41 -5.86
N ILE A 12 -6.85 18.08 -6.56
CA ILE A 12 -5.48 18.15 -6.01
C ILE A 12 -5.09 19.63 -5.88
N PRO A 13 -4.71 20.10 -4.68
CA PRO A 13 -4.26 21.48 -4.51
C PRO A 13 -3.04 21.79 -5.40
N PRO A 14 -2.95 22.97 -6.04
CA PRO A 14 -1.82 23.32 -6.91
C PRO A 14 -0.44 23.18 -6.26
N ALA A 15 -0.34 23.38 -4.95
CA ALA A 15 0.89 23.19 -4.17
C ALA A 15 1.45 21.75 -4.22
N PHE A 16 0.62 20.75 -4.53
CA PHE A 16 1.01 19.35 -4.70
C PHE A 16 1.37 19.00 -6.16
N SER A 17 1.41 19.98 -7.06
CA SER A 17 1.88 19.74 -8.43
C SER A 17 3.32 19.23 -8.42
N GLY A 18 3.55 18.06 -9.00
CA GLY A 18 4.86 17.41 -9.02
C GLY A 18 5.23 16.70 -7.71
N PHE A 19 4.30 16.59 -6.75
CA PHE A 19 4.50 15.80 -5.54
C PHE A 19 4.72 14.32 -5.89
N ARG A 20 5.75 13.70 -5.33
CA ARG A 20 6.17 12.33 -5.63
C ARG A 20 5.97 11.42 -4.43
N ILE A 21 5.24 10.34 -4.67
CA ILE A 21 5.03 9.26 -3.71
C ILE A 21 5.77 8.03 -4.22
N ALA A 22 6.73 7.54 -3.45
CA ALA A 22 7.34 6.25 -3.72
C ALA A 22 6.57 5.16 -2.95
N GLN A 23 6.00 4.21 -3.68
CA GLN A 23 5.28 3.07 -3.10
C GLN A 23 6.18 1.84 -3.06
N VAL A 24 6.30 1.26 -1.87
CA VAL A 24 6.88 -0.07 -1.64
C VAL A 24 5.75 -0.98 -1.16
N SER A 25 5.65 -2.18 -1.70
CA SER A 25 4.57 -3.10 -1.35
C SER A 25 5.05 -4.53 -1.41
N ASP A 26 4.52 -5.36 -0.52
CA ASP A 26 4.73 -6.80 -0.53
C ASP A 26 6.23 -7.15 -0.60
N LEU A 27 7.02 -6.56 0.30
CA LEU A 27 8.46 -6.82 0.36
C LEU A 27 8.73 -8.25 0.83
N HIS A 28 7.88 -8.79 1.73
CA HIS A 28 7.98 -10.17 2.24
C HIS A 28 9.38 -10.54 2.72
N ASN A 29 10.01 -9.66 3.51
CA ASN A 29 11.39 -9.82 3.97
C ASN A 29 12.47 -9.98 2.88
N ALA A 30 12.14 -9.75 1.60
CA ALA A 30 13.12 -9.81 0.53
C ALA A 30 14.15 -8.68 0.66
N GLU A 31 15.38 -8.96 0.26
CA GLU A 31 16.44 -7.96 0.18
C GLU A 31 16.92 -7.79 -1.26
N PHE A 32 17.00 -6.53 -1.70
CA PHE A 32 17.54 -6.19 -3.02
C PHE A 32 18.94 -5.58 -2.87
N GLY A 33 19.94 -6.41 -3.16
CA GLY A 33 21.32 -6.11 -2.76
C GLY A 33 21.55 -6.36 -1.27
N LYS A 34 22.79 -6.25 -0.83
CA LYS A 34 23.12 -6.38 0.60
C LYS A 34 22.42 -5.28 1.39
N ASP A 35 21.75 -5.63 2.49
CA ASP A 35 21.06 -4.71 3.40
C ASP A 35 20.06 -3.79 2.66
N ASN A 36 19.35 -4.32 1.65
CA ASN A 36 18.44 -3.56 0.76
C ASN A 36 19.06 -2.36 0.00
N SER A 37 20.39 -2.27 -0.09
CA SER A 37 21.09 -1.14 -0.71
C SER A 37 20.66 -0.80 -2.14
N THR A 38 20.26 -1.78 -2.95
CA THR A 38 19.77 -1.51 -4.32
C THR A 38 18.39 -0.87 -4.29
N LEU A 39 17.49 -1.36 -3.45
CA LEU A 39 16.14 -0.79 -3.29
C LEU A 39 16.22 0.64 -2.73
N LEU A 40 17.01 0.84 -1.66
CA LEU A 40 17.20 2.15 -1.04
C LEU A 40 17.79 3.17 -2.01
N ARG A 41 18.77 2.76 -2.83
CA ARG A 41 19.31 3.61 -3.88
C ARG A 41 18.25 4.00 -4.91
N MET A 42 17.44 3.05 -5.37
CA MET A 42 16.35 3.33 -6.31
C MET A 42 15.29 4.28 -5.72
N LEU A 43 14.97 4.13 -4.43
CA LEU A 43 14.08 5.05 -3.72
C LEU A 43 14.70 6.45 -3.66
N SER A 44 15.96 6.57 -3.25
CA SER A 44 16.66 7.86 -3.18
C SER A 44 16.77 8.55 -4.55
N GLU A 45 17.16 7.82 -5.60
CA GLU A 45 17.27 8.34 -6.97
C GLU A 45 15.91 8.80 -7.55
N SER A 46 14.78 8.30 -7.03
CA SER A 46 13.44 8.74 -7.45
C SER A 46 13.01 10.10 -6.89
N GLY A 47 13.72 10.60 -5.86
CA GLY A 47 13.46 11.87 -5.20
C GLY A 47 12.03 12.00 -4.67
N PRO A 48 11.55 11.10 -3.80
CA PRO A 48 10.18 11.12 -3.29
C PRO A 48 10.01 12.22 -2.24
N ASP A 49 8.83 12.82 -2.18
CA ASP A 49 8.42 13.67 -1.06
C ASP A 49 7.97 12.83 0.14
N ILE A 50 7.38 11.66 -0.11
CA ILE A 50 7.06 10.64 0.91
C ILE A 50 7.28 9.23 0.35
N ILE A 51 7.55 8.29 1.25
CA ILE A 51 7.53 6.86 0.97
C ILE A 51 6.31 6.24 1.65
N VAL A 52 5.60 5.37 0.95
CA VAL A 52 4.47 4.62 1.51
C VAL A 52 4.76 3.13 1.38
N ILE A 53 4.52 2.39 2.46
CA ILE A 53 4.62 0.94 2.52
C ILE A 53 3.20 0.38 2.65
N THR A 54 2.71 -0.26 1.60
CA THR A 54 1.30 -0.68 1.48
C THR A 54 1.07 -2.14 1.88
N GLY A 55 1.61 -2.55 3.03
CA GLY A 55 1.43 -3.88 3.62
C GLY A 55 2.42 -4.95 3.16
N ASP A 56 2.38 -6.08 3.86
CA ASP A 56 3.20 -7.27 3.61
C ASP A 56 4.70 -6.95 3.56
N LEU A 57 5.17 -6.22 4.59
CA LEU A 57 6.59 -5.93 4.74
C LEU A 57 7.36 -7.19 5.15
N VAL A 58 6.71 -8.06 5.94
CA VAL A 58 7.26 -9.34 6.40
C VAL A 58 6.51 -10.54 5.83
N ASP A 59 7.19 -11.67 5.69
CA ASP A 59 6.54 -12.94 5.38
C ASP A 59 6.15 -13.65 6.68
N SER A 60 4.85 -13.83 6.95
CA SER A 60 4.34 -14.60 8.10
C SER A 60 4.83 -16.06 8.19
N ALA A 61 5.25 -16.68 7.07
CA ALA A 61 5.80 -18.04 7.08
C ALA A 61 7.32 -18.09 7.37
N HIS A 62 8.04 -17.02 7.03
CA HIS A 62 9.50 -16.92 7.17
C HIS A 62 9.89 -15.55 7.73
N THR A 63 9.35 -15.23 8.91
CA THR A 63 9.43 -13.87 9.44
C THR A 63 10.84 -13.51 9.87
N ASP A 64 11.31 -12.36 9.40
CA ASP A 64 12.50 -11.67 9.91
C ASP A 64 12.18 -10.20 10.21
N ILE A 65 11.80 -9.92 11.45
CA ILE A 65 11.48 -8.54 11.86
C ILE A 65 12.71 -7.63 11.74
N ASP A 66 13.91 -8.13 12.02
CA ASP A 66 15.11 -7.30 12.07
C ASP A 66 15.49 -6.80 10.67
N THR A 67 15.33 -7.66 9.64
CA THR A 67 15.50 -7.26 8.22
C THR A 67 14.50 -6.18 7.81
N ALA A 68 13.22 -6.32 8.18
CA ALA A 68 12.20 -5.31 7.91
C ALA A 68 12.49 -3.97 8.60
N LEU A 69 12.92 -4.01 9.86
CA LEU A 69 13.29 -2.82 10.62
C LEU A 69 14.57 -2.16 10.10
N SER A 70 15.53 -2.94 9.60
CA SER A 70 16.75 -2.42 8.98
C SER A 70 16.41 -1.62 7.72
N PHE A 71 15.56 -2.16 6.83
CA PHE A 71 15.05 -1.42 5.68
C PHE A 71 14.32 -0.13 6.09
N ALA A 72 13.41 -0.22 7.07
CA ALA A 72 12.63 0.93 7.54
C ALA A 72 13.52 2.06 8.08
N LYS A 73 14.56 1.73 8.85
CA LYS A 73 15.52 2.70 9.42
C LYS A 73 16.26 3.49 8.35
N GLU A 74 16.61 2.86 7.23
CA GLU A 74 17.26 3.52 6.12
C GLU A 74 16.26 4.29 5.24
N ALA A 75 15.06 3.76 5.04
CA ALA A 75 14.02 4.40 4.25
C ALA A 75 13.59 5.76 4.84
N VAL A 76 13.48 5.87 6.17
CA VAL A 76 13.16 7.15 6.83
C VAL A 76 14.23 8.22 6.68
N GLN A 77 15.47 7.85 6.33
CA GLN A 77 16.53 8.83 6.01
C GLN A 77 16.36 9.46 4.63
N ILE A 78 15.53 8.85 3.76
CA ILE A 78 15.28 9.33 2.39
C ILE A 78 14.12 10.33 2.38
N ALA A 79 13.00 9.97 3.00
CA ALA A 79 11.79 10.78 3.08
C ALA A 79 10.90 10.30 4.24
N PRO A 80 9.90 11.08 4.69
CA PRO A 80 8.88 10.59 5.63
C PRO A 80 8.22 9.30 5.13
N VAL A 81 8.13 8.29 6.01
CA VAL A 81 7.59 6.97 5.68
C VAL A 81 6.26 6.74 6.38
N TYR A 82 5.26 6.32 5.61
CA TYR A 82 3.95 5.90 6.11
C TYR A 82 3.72 4.43 5.82
N TYR A 83 3.15 3.71 6.77
CA TYR A 83 2.97 2.25 6.69
C TYR A 83 1.53 1.86 7.02
N VAL A 84 0.98 0.91 6.25
CA VAL A 84 -0.24 0.17 6.59
C VAL A 84 0.04 -1.32 6.60
N THR A 85 -0.76 -2.08 7.35
CA THR A 85 -0.62 -3.53 7.42
C THR A 85 -1.15 -4.23 6.18
N GLY A 86 -0.58 -5.39 5.87
CA GLY A 86 -1.16 -6.39 5.00
C GLY A 86 -1.64 -7.61 5.79
N ASN A 87 -1.98 -8.66 5.06
CA ASN A 87 -2.55 -9.87 5.66
C ASN A 87 -1.48 -10.78 6.26
N HIS A 88 -0.21 -10.65 5.87
CA HIS A 88 0.90 -11.33 6.55
C HIS A 88 1.10 -10.81 7.96
N GLU A 89 0.97 -9.49 8.17
CA GLU A 89 1.03 -8.93 9.51
C GLU A 89 -0.13 -9.39 10.41
N ALA A 90 -1.34 -9.57 9.87
CA ALA A 90 -2.48 -10.10 10.61
C ALA A 90 -2.29 -11.55 11.10
N ARG A 91 -1.40 -12.31 10.43
CA ARG A 91 -1.05 -13.69 10.78
C ARG A 91 0.16 -13.78 11.71
N LEU A 92 0.85 -12.67 11.96
CA LEU A 92 2.07 -12.66 12.76
C LEU A 92 1.76 -12.54 14.25
N THR A 93 2.25 -13.49 15.05
CA THR A 93 2.11 -13.45 16.52
C THR A 93 2.90 -12.32 17.17
N GLU A 94 4.02 -11.91 16.56
CA GLU A 94 4.90 -10.83 17.03
C GLU A 94 4.61 -9.47 16.35
N TYR A 95 3.39 -9.26 15.85
CA TYR A 95 3.07 -8.01 15.14
C TYR A 95 3.34 -6.75 15.98
N ASP A 96 3.06 -6.77 17.28
CA ASP A 96 3.34 -5.64 18.18
C ASP A 96 4.84 -5.28 18.23
N ARG A 97 5.73 -6.27 18.10
CA ARG A 97 7.18 -6.05 18.05
C ARG A 97 7.57 -5.36 16.74
N LEU A 98 7.02 -5.81 15.61
CA LEU A 98 7.23 -5.15 14.32
C LEU A 98 6.72 -3.71 14.36
N ARG A 99 5.47 -3.50 14.79
CA ARG A 99 4.84 -2.18 14.88
C ARG A 99 5.66 -1.23 15.74
N THR A 100 6.00 -1.63 16.96
CA THR A 100 6.79 -0.80 17.89
C THR A 100 8.17 -0.49 17.31
N GLY A 101 8.79 -1.46 16.63
CA GLY A 101 10.07 -1.27 15.96
C GLY A 101 9.99 -0.26 14.81
N LEU A 102 8.92 -0.30 14.00
CA LEU A 102 8.68 0.64 12.90
C LEU A 102 8.47 2.06 13.44
N GLU A 103 7.60 2.22 14.45
CA GLU A 103 7.36 3.51 15.11
C GLU A 103 8.67 4.07 15.72
N THR A 104 9.47 3.22 16.37
CA THR A 104 10.78 3.61 16.94
C THR A 104 11.79 4.01 15.86
N ALA A 105 11.72 3.40 14.67
CA ALA A 105 12.54 3.77 13.52
C ALA A 105 12.11 5.10 12.88
N GLY A 106 10.98 5.69 13.28
CA GLY A 106 10.45 6.93 12.73
C GLY A 106 9.42 6.74 11.62
N VAL A 107 8.95 5.51 11.39
CA VAL A 107 7.84 5.24 10.46
C VAL A 107 6.51 5.62 11.11
N THR A 108 5.65 6.31 10.37
CA THR A 108 4.28 6.59 10.81
C THR A 108 3.37 5.41 10.44
N VAL A 109 3.00 4.61 11.44
CA VAL A 109 2.08 3.48 11.27
C VAL A 109 0.62 3.94 11.30
N LEU A 110 -0.07 3.79 10.18
CA LEU A 110 -1.46 4.23 9.94
C LEU A 110 -2.42 3.03 10.01
N GLU A 111 -2.81 2.65 11.22
CA GLU A 111 -3.84 1.63 11.46
C GLU A 111 -5.19 2.29 11.72
N ASP A 112 -6.01 2.44 10.67
CA ASP A 112 -7.28 3.17 10.73
C ASP A 112 -7.10 4.61 11.24
N LYS A 113 -6.06 5.29 10.73
CA LYS A 113 -5.66 6.64 11.12
C LYS A 113 -5.57 7.57 9.93
N THR A 114 -5.68 8.86 10.21
CA THR A 114 -5.53 9.94 9.24
C THR A 114 -4.39 10.87 9.62
N VAL A 115 -3.66 11.35 8.63
CA VAL A 115 -2.67 12.43 8.77
C VAL A 115 -2.85 13.46 7.65
N TRP A 116 -2.40 14.68 7.91
CA TRP A 116 -2.37 15.74 6.89
C TRP A 116 -0.99 15.79 6.25
N LEU A 117 -0.94 15.69 4.94
CA LEU A 117 0.21 16.10 4.15
C LEU A 117 0.04 17.59 3.85
N GLU A 118 1.01 18.40 4.26
CA GLU A 118 0.99 19.85 4.08
C GLU A 118 2.16 20.29 3.18
N ARG A 119 1.86 21.16 2.21
CA ARG A 119 2.86 21.71 1.29
C ARG A 119 2.40 23.08 0.81
N ASP A 120 3.23 24.10 0.99
CA ASP A 120 3.01 25.48 0.54
C ASP A 120 1.58 26.01 0.81
N GLY A 121 1.03 25.71 1.99
CA GLY A 121 -0.33 26.10 2.41
C GLY A 121 -1.47 25.24 1.86
N GLY A 122 -1.19 24.31 0.95
CA GLY A 122 -2.11 23.26 0.53
C GLY A 122 -2.08 22.06 1.49
N ARG A 123 -3.19 21.32 1.55
CA ARG A 123 -3.29 20.09 2.34
C ARG A 123 -3.96 18.95 1.56
N ILE A 124 -3.45 17.74 1.73
CA ILE A 124 -4.07 16.49 1.29
C ILE A 124 -4.22 15.58 2.51
N MET A 125 -5.37 14.93 2.65
CA MET A 125 -5.55 13.94 3.71
C MET A 125 -4.99 12.60 3.26
N LEU A 126 -4.14 12.00 4.09
CA LEU A 126 -3.66 10.64 3.92
C LEU A 126 -4.34 9.75 4.97
N ILE A 127 -5.11 8.78 4.51
CA ILE A 127 -5.75 7.75 5.34
C ILE A 127 -4.96 6.46 5.18
N GLY A 128 -4.66 5.77 6.28
CA GLY A 128 -4.23 4.37 6.24
C GLY A 128 -5.22 3.49 6.96
N LEU A 129 -5.61 2.38 6.32
CA LEU A 129 -6.47 1.36 6.91
C LEU A 129 -5.64 0.18 7.39
N SER A 130 -6.03 -0.39 8.54
CA SER A 130 -5.54 -1.70 8.94
C SER A 130 -6.14 -2.77 8.03
N ASP A 131 -5.37 -3.81 7.72
CA ASP A 131 -5.84 -4.95 6.95
C ASP A 131 -7.06 -5.61 7.63
N PRO A 132 -8.13 -5.94 6.88
CA PRO A 132 -9.34 -6.52 7.45
C PRO A 132 -9.11 -7.86 8.15
N ASP A 133 -8.05 -8.62 7.84
CA ASP A 133 -7.74 -9.91 8.49
C ASP A 133 -7.43 -9.76 9.99
N PHE A 134 -7.10 -8.55 10.46
CA PHE A 134 -6.98 -8.26 11.90
C PHE A 134 -8.32 -8.31 12.63
N THR A 135 -9.44 -8.15 11.91
CA THR A 135 -10.79 -8.03 12.49
C THR A 135 -11.72 -9.14 12.04
N VAL A 136 -11.76 -9.44 10.74
CA VAL A 136 -12.63 -10.43 10.12
C VAL A 136 -11.75 -11.50 9.47
N LYS A 137 -11.66 -12.68 10.11
CA LYS A 137 -10.90 -13.81 9.56
C LYS A 137 -11.78 -14.63 8.63
N GLY A 138 -11.48 -14.56 7.33
CA GLY A 138 -12.25 -15.25 6.30
C GLY A 138 -13.64 -14.62 6.17
N ASP A 139 -13.80 -13.72 5.21
CA ASP A 139 -15.04 -12.96 4.98
C ASP A 139 -16.15 -13.84 4.37
N MET A 140 -16.67 -14.79 5.17
CA MET A 140 -17.69 -15.73 4.73
C MET A 140 -19.04 -15.06 4.43
N PHE A 141 -19.28 -13.88 4.99
CA PHE A 141 -20.57 -13.18 4.91
C PHE A 141 -20.53 -11.89 4.07
N GLY A 142 -19.37 -11.51 3.51
CA GLY A 142 -19.23 -10.32 2.68
C GLY A 142 -19.34 -9.01 3.48
N GLU A 143 -18.91 -9.01 4.74
CA GLU A 143 -19.04 -7.89 5.67
C GLU A 143 -17.90 -6.87 5.54
N VAL A 144 -16.76 -7.28 4.96
CA VAL A 144 -15.57 -6.43 4.85
C VAL A 144 -15.85 -5.12 4.10
N PRO A 145 -16.53 -5.09 2.94
CA PRO A 145 -16.88 -3.85 2.25
C PRO A 145 -17.67 -2.86 3.13
N SER A 146 -18.67 -3.36 3.87
CA SER A 146 -19.52 -2.51 4.72
C SER A 146 -18.76 -1.96 5.92
N MET A 147 -17.93 -2.79 6.55
CA MET A 147 -17.04 -2.37 7.64
C MET A 147 -16.06 -1.30 7.17
N VAL A 148 -15.37 -1.54 6.06
CA VAL A 148 -14.38 -0.62 5.48
C VAL A 148 -15.03 0.69 5.06
N GLY A 149 -16.19 0.65 4.40
CA GLY A 149 -16.94 1.85 4.05
C GLY A 149 -17.36 2.67 5.28
N THR A 150 -17.72 2.02 6.38
CA THR A 150 -18.05 2.69 7.65
C THR A 150 -16.81 3.35 8.26
N LYS A 151 -15.67 2.64 8.31
CA LYS A 151 -14.40 3.19 8.79
C LYS A 151 -13.98 4.41 7.96
N LEU A 152 -14.00 4.30 6.63
CA LEU A 152 -13.63 5.40 5.74
C LEU A 152 -14.52 6.63 5.93
N LYS A 153 -15.84 6.46 6.06
CA LYS A 153 -16.75 7.58 6.34
C LYS A 153 -16.48 8.25 7.69
N SER A 154 -16.04 7.49 8.69
CA SER A 154 -15.67 8.03 10.00
C SER A 154 -14.34 8.78 9.96
N LEU A 155 -13.40 8.35 9.11
CA LEU A 155 -12.06 8.93 8.99
C LEU A 155 -12.03 10.13 8.02
N ALA A 156 -12.81 10.05 6.94
CA ALA A 156 -12.92 11.09 5.95
C ALA A 156 -13.86 12.20 6.46
N GLY A 157 -13.28 13.27 7.03
CA GLY A 157 -14.03 14.46 7.42
C GLY A 157 -14.70 15.17 6.23
N SER A 158 -15.69 16.03 6.51
CA SER A 158 -16.57 16.62 5.49
C SER A 158 -15.96 17.76 4.64
N GLU A 159 -14.75 18.26 4.95
CA GLU A 159 -14.16 19.45 4.32
C GLU A 159 -12.81 19.20 3.64
N VAL A 160 -12.62 18.00 3.08
CA VAL A 160 -11.35 17.63 2.44
C VAL A 160 -11.45 17.70 0.92
N SER A 161 -10.56 18.49 0.30
CA SER A 161 -10.52 18.63 -1.16
C SER A 161 -10.03 17.36 -1.85
N TYR A 162 -9.01 16.69 -1.29
CA TYR A 162 -8.46 15.45 -1.85
C TYR A 162 -7.97 14.50 -0.77
N THR A 163 -8.26 13.20 -0.95
CA THR A 163 -7.88 12.14 -0.02
C THR A 163 -7.10 11.06 -0.75
N ILE A 164 -5.94 10.71 -0.18
CA ILE A 164 -5.15 9.55 -0.57
C ILE A 164 -5.40 8.45 0.47
N LEU A 165 -5.68 7.24 0.02
CA LEU A 165 -5.88 6.05 0.83
C LEU A 165 -4.72 5.08 0.63
N LEU A 166 -4.10 4.66 1.72
CA LEU A 166 -3.24 3.48 1.78
C LEU A 166 -4.05 2.31 2.29
N SER A 167 -4.15 1.25 1.48
CA SER A 167 -4.78 0.01 1.92
C SER A 167 -4.19 -1.15 1.14
N HIS A 168 -3.98 -2.29 1.81
CA HIS A 168 -3.39 -3.44 1.16
C HIS A 168 -4.34 -4.10 0.14
N ARG A 169 -5.68 -3.93 0.24
CA ARG A 169 -6.71 -4.72 -0.46
C ARG A 169 -7.27 -4.07 -1.74
N PRO A 170 -6.71 -4.32 -2.93
CA PRO A 170 -7.20 -3.71 -4.17
C PRO A 170 -8.63 -4.16 -4.57
N GLU A 171 -9.08 -5.33 -4.12
CA GLU A 171 -10.41 -5.87 -4.40
C GLU A 171 -11.56 -5.05 -3.79
N LEU A 172 -11.25 -4.17 -2.83
CA LEU A 172 -12.23 -3.27 -2.21
C LEU A 172 -12.39 -1.93 -2.97
N PHE A 173 -11.85 -1.82 -4.18
CA PHE A 173 -11.84 -0.58 -4.98
C PHE A 173 -13.21 0.10 -5.10
N GLU A 174 -14.26 -0.66 -5.37
CA GLU A 174 -15.62 -0.13 -5.51
C GLU A 174 -16.13 0.51 -4.20
N THR A 175 -15.71 -0.03 -3.05
CA THR A 175 -16.01 0.56 -1.74
C THR A 175 -15.27 1.88 -1.56
N TYR A 176 -14.00 1.94 -1.99
CA TYR A 176 -13.18 3.15 -1.91
C TYR A 176 -13.74 4.26 -2.81
N ALA A 177 -14.11 3.92 -4.04
CA ALA A 177 -14.75 4.82 -4.98
C ALA A 177 -16.09 5.34 -4.43
N GLY A 178 -16.92 4.45 -3.87
CA GLY A 178 -18.18 4.82 -3.21
C GLY A 178 -18.02 5.72 -1.97
N CYS A 179 -16.81 5.82 -1.41
CA CYS A 179 -16.46 6.74 -0.32
C CYS A 179 -15.83 8.06 -0.81
N GLY A 180 -15.71 8.27 -2.13
CA GLY A 180 -15.22 9.52 -2.72
C GLY A 180 -13.71 9.73 -2.62
N ILE A 181 -12.94 8.67 -2.37
CA ILE A 181 -11.48 8.72 -2.29
C ILE A 181 -10.90 9.25 -3.61
N GLY A 182 -9.83 10.04 -3.56
CA GLY A 182 -9.18 10.57 -4.76
C GLY A 182 -8.19 9.60 -5.37
N LEU A 183 -7.27 9.09 -4.54
CA LEU A 183 -6.24 8.14 -4.94
C LEU A 183 -6.15 7.00 -3.91
N VAL A 184 -6.07 5.76 -4.39
CA VAL A 184 -5.82 4.57 -3.59
C VAL A 184 -4.47 3.98 -3.99
N LEU A 185 -3.63 3.64 -3.02
CA LEU A 185 -2.37 2.94 -3.23
C LEU A 185 -2.46 1.57 -2.54
N SER A 186 -2.37 0.50 -3.33
CA SER A 186 -2.60 -0.88 -2.86
C SER A 186 -1.55 -1.88 -3.35
N GLY A 187 -1.47 -2.99 -2.62
CA GLY A 187 -0.59 -4.13 -2.87
C GLY A 187 -1.36 -5.41 -3.14
N HIS A 188 -0.92 -6.52 -2.54
CA HIS A 188 -1.65 -7.78 -2.32
C HIS A 188 -1.92 -8.65 -3.55
N ALA A 189 -2.27 -8.03 -4.68
CA ALA A 189 -2.56 -8.77 -5.90
C ALA A 189 -1.31 -9.43 -6.51
N HIS A 190 -0.12 -8.96 -6.14
CA HIS A 190 1.18 -9.46 -6.61
C HIS A 190 1.36 -9.51 -8.14
N GLY A 191 0.57 -8.75 -8.92
CA GLY A 191 0.58 -8.85 -10.39
C GLY A 191 -0.18 -10.05 -10.94
N GLY A 192 -0.93 -10.77 -10.09
CA GLY A 192 -1.39 -12.13 -10.29
C GLY A 192 -0.28 -13.15 -9.98
N GLN A 193 -0.54 -14.10 -9.09
CA GLN A 193 0.37 -15.19 -8.70
C GLN A 193 0.85 -16.03 -9.89
N PHE A 194 0.01 -16.13 -10.94
CA PHE A 194 0.39 -16.65 -12.25
C PHE A 194 0.10 -15.59 -13.29
N ARG A 195 1.06 -15.24 -14.14
CA ARG A 195 0.88 -14.24 -15.20
C ARG A 195 1.24 -14.82 -16.56
N LEU A 196 0.33 -14.72 -17.52
CA LEU A 196 0.60 -15.11 -18.92
C LEU A 196 0.82 -13.87 -19.79
N PRO A 197 1.70 -13.95 -20.81
CA PRO A 197 1.82 -12.91 -21.82
C PRO A 197 0.46 -12.62 -22.44
N LEU A 198 0.13 -11.34 -22.65
CA LEU A 198 -1.13 -10.83 -23.25
C LEU A 198 -2.41 -11.00 -22.42
N ILE A 199 -2.49 -12.00 -21.53
CA ILE A 199 -3.69 -12.31 -20.75
C ILE A 199 -3.68 -11.62 -19.36
N GLY A 200 -2.50 -11.36 -18.80
CA GLY A 200 -2.37 -10.76 -17.47
C GLY A 200 -2.37 -11.79 -16.34
N GLY A 201 -2.67 -11.36 -15.11
CA GLY A 201 -2.78 -12.24 -13.95
C GLY A 201 -3.90 -13.28 -14.11
N LEU A 202 -3.65 -14.52 -13.70
CA LEU A 202 -4.62 -15.62 -13.73
C LEU A 202 -5.21 -15.92 -12.37
N ILE A 203 -4.49 -15.67 -11.28
CA ILE A 203 -4.96 -15.88 -9.91
C ILE A 203 -4.40 -14.74 -9.06
N ALA A 204 -5.21 -14.09 -8.23
CA ALA A 204 -4.70 -13.24 -7.14
C ALA A 204 -5.41 -13.56 -5.82
N PRO A 205 -4.74 -13.33 -4.67
CA PRO A 205 -5.37 -13.40 -3.36
C PRO A 205 -6.67 -12.61 -3.34
N ASP A 206 -7.71 -13.20 -2.74
CA ASP A 206 -9.04 -12.60 -2.51
C ASP A 206 -9.81 -12.10 -3.77
N GLN A 207 -9.27 -12.34 -4.97
CA GLN A 207 -9.94 -12.10 -6.26
C GLN A 207 -10.21 -13.39 -7.06
N GLY A 208 -9.55 -14.49 -6.73
CA GLY A 208 -9.73 -15.77 -7.42
C GLY A 208 -9.12 -15.78 -8.82
N LEU A 209 -9.77 -16.49 -9.77
CA LEU A 209 -9.30 -16.63 -11.15
C LEU A 209 -9.57 -15.36 -11.98
N PHE A 210 -8.62 -14.97 -12.83
CA PHE A 210 -8.64 -13.78 -13.69
C PHE A 210 -8.91 -12.49 -12.89
N PRO A 211 -8.01 -12.14 -11.94
CA PRO A 211 -8.18 -10.98 -11.08
C PRO A 211 -8.43 -9.69 -11.88
N LYS A 212 -9.46 -8.95 -11.47
CA LYS A 212 -9.83 -7.66 -12.05
C LYS A 212 -8.76 -6.60 -11.80
N PHE A 213 -8.08 -6.68 -10.66
CA PHE A 213 -7.08 -5.72 -10.18
C PHE A 213 -5.75 -6.43 -9.93
N ASP A 214 -4.97 -6.67 -10.98
CA ASP A 214 -3.72 -7.44 -10.87
C ASP A 214 -2.49 -6.53 -10.68
N ALA A 215 -2.40 -5.43 -11.42
CA ALA A 215 -1.37 -4.39 -11.34
C ALA A 215 -1.73 -3.16 -12.18
N GLY A 216 -1.13 -2.01 -11.85
CA GLY A 216 -1.21 -0.79 -12.66
C GLY A 216 -2.27 0.19 -12.16
N LEU A 217 -2.67 1.12 -13.04
CA LEU A 217 -3.64 2.17 -12.73
C LEU A 217 -5.05 1.74 -13.15
N TYR A 218 -5.99 1.86 -12.22
CA TYR A 218 -7.43 1.66 -12.43
C TYR A 218 -8.14 2.95 -12.06
N THR A 219 -9.20 3.29 -12.79
CA THR A 219 -9.98 4.50 -12.53
C THR A 219 -11.45 4.16 -12.50
N ASP A 220 -12.15 4.61 -11.47
CA ASP A 220 -13.61 4.60 -11.38
C ASP A 220 -14.09 6.00 -11.01
N ASP A 221 -14.81 6.62 -11.95
CA ASP A 221 -15.23 8.03 -11.91
C ASP A 221 -14.09 9.00 -11.54
N SER A 222 -14.04 9.43 -10.28
CA SER A 222 -13.08 10.41 -9.76
C SER A 222 -12.04 9.81 -8.82
N THR A 223 -12.01 8.48 -8.70
CA THR A 223 -11.08 7.70 -7.88
C THR A 223 -10.10 6.94 -8.76
N ASP A 224 -8.81 7.20 -8.56
CA ASP A 224 -7.72 6.40 -9.13
C ASP A 224 -7.23 5.37 -8.10
N MET A 225 -6.88 4.17 -8.54
CA MET A 225 -6.19 3.16 -7.74
C MET A 225 -4.94 2.65 -8.45
N VAL A 226 -3.81 2.73 -7.77
CA VAL A 226 -2.54 2.15 -8.21
C VAL A 226 -2.31 0.84 -7.44
N VAL A 227 -2.29 -0.26 -8.18
CA VAL A 227 -2.00 -1.59 -7.64
C VAL A 227 -0.56 -1.96 -7.95
N SER A 228 0.24 -2.08 -6.89
CA SER A 228 1.61 -2.56 -6.97
C SER A 228 1.65 -4.05 -7.29
N ARG A 229 2.66 -4.46 -8.06
CA ARG A 229 2.93 -5.89 -8.32
C ARG A 229 3.57 -6.62 -7.14
N GLY A 230 3.87 -5.89 -6.07
CA GLY A 230 4.78 -6.35 -5.04
C GLY A 230 6.22 -6.45 -5.55
N ILE A 231 7.19 -6.26 -4.66
CA ILE A 231 8.60 -6.44 -5.02
C ILE A 231 9.15 -7.78 -4.53
N GLY A 232 8.66 -8.30 -3.42
CA GLY A 232 8.99 -9.62 -2.89
C GLY A 232 8.41 -10.78 -3.73
N ASN A 233 8.83 -11.99 -3.36
CA ASN A 233 8.28 -13.23 -3.88
C ASN A 233 7.16 -13.70 -2.97
N SER A 234 5.96 -13.93 -3.52
CA SER A 234 4.92 -14.71 -2.82
C SER A 234 5.22 -16.21 -2.90
N ILE A 235 4.40 -16.98 -2.19
CA ILE A 235 4.36 -18.45 -2.04
C ILE A 235 4.73 -19.28 -3.30
N ILE A 236 4.59 -18.76 -4.53
CA ILE A 236 4.99 -19.47 -5.77
C ILE A 236 5.74 -18.51 -6.74
N PRO A 237 7.03 -18.77 -7.06
CA PRO A 237 7.89 -17.80 -7.76
C PRO A 237 7.97 -18.03 -9.28
N PHE A 238 6.85 -18.23 -9.98
CA PHE A 238 6.85 -18.34 -11.45
C PHE A 238 6.20 -17.14 -12.13
N ARG A 239 7.04 -16.19 -12.56
CA ARG A 239 6.65 -15.04 -13.38
C ARG A 239 7.26 -15.20 -14.78
N PHE A 240 6.45 -15.59 -15.77
CA PHE A 240 6.88 -15.55 -17.17
C PHE A 240 6.82 -14.10 -17.65
N LYS A 241 7.98 -13.53 -17.97
CA LYS A 241 8.09 -12.20 -18.60
C LYS A 241 8.07 -12.31 -20.11
#